data_AF-A0A7X5TIQ8-F1
#
_entry.id   AF-A0A7X5TIQ8-F1
#
_cell.length_a   1.000
_cell.length_b   1.000
_cell.length_c   1.000
_cell.angle_alpha   90.00
_cell.angle_beta   90.00
_cell.angle_gamma   90.00
#
_symmetry.space_group_name_H-M   'P 1'
#
loop_
_entity.id
_entity.type
_entity.pdbx_description
1 polymer ?
#
loop_
_entity_poly.entity_id
_entity_poly.type
_entity_poly.pdbx_seq_one_letter_code
_entity_poly.pdbx_strand_id
1 'polypeptide(L)'
;MDESLDKPWYPLFDPDDISSNEYFSIDSGGFYWVSKEHRNSRQEAWKTSINRVCDQGLNNESIGRCSILVNGGGNQYYERQGYTRYVYLYLSDMLKTSEIETISVRRGNREINVIVDYARQSRSLKV
;
A
#
# COMPACT_ATOMS: atom_id res chain seq x y z
N MET A 1 7.00 -29.92 35.17
CA MET A 1 6.93 -28.85 34.16
C MET A 1 8.33 -28.77 33.57
N ASP A 2 8.46 -28.90 32.26
CA ASP A 2 9.76 -28.83 31.59
C ASP A 2 10.14 -27.35 31.46
N GLU A 3 11.08 -26.88 32.28
CA GLU A 3 11.61 -25.51 32.29
C GLU A 3 12.42 -25.18 31.02
N SER A 4 12.68 -26.15 30.13
CA SER A 4 13.39 -25.91 28.86
C SER A 4 12.57 -25.14 27.81
N LEU A 5 11.29 -24.85 28.10
CA LEU A 5 10.41 -24.03 27.29
C LEU A 5 10.42 -22.54 27.67
N ASP A 6 11.12 -22.15 28.75
CA ASP A 6 11.31 -20.74 29.14
C ASP A 6 12.45 -20.11 28.33
N LYS A 7 12.33 -20.13 26.99
CA LYS A 7 13.18 -19.30 26.15
C LYS A 7 12.58 -17.89 26.10
N PRO A 8 13.25 -16.87 26.66
CA PRO A 8 12.81 -15.50 26.46
C PRO A 8 12.82 -15.20 24.97
N TRP A 9 11.66 -14.87 24.43
CA TRP A 9 11.56 -14.39 23.06
C TRP A 9 11.97 -12.92 23.03
N TYR A 10 12.99 -12.61 22.25
CA TYR A 10 13.35 -11.26 21.86
C TYR A 10 13.63 -11.24 20.35
N PRO A 11 13.40 -10.12 19.66
CA PRO A 11 13.80 -9.97 18.28
C PRO A 11 15.31 -10.24 18.13
N LEU A 12 15.71 -11.03 17.13
CA LEU A 12 17.13 -11.24 16.81
C LEU A 12 17.83 -9.95 16.30
N PHE A 13 17.05 -8.90 16.01
CA PHE A 13 17.49 -7.63 15.45
C PHE A 13 16.92 -6.48 16.27
N ASP A 14 17.67 -5.38 16.39
CA ASP A 14 17.19 -4.18 17.07
C ASP A 14 16.14 -3.48 16.19
N PRO A 15 14.87 -3.32 16.63
CA PRO A 15 13.87 -2.60 15.85
C PRO A 15 14.26 -1.14 15.57
N ASP A 16 15.12 -0.51 16.39
CA ASP A 16 15.57 0.85 16.18
C ASP A 16 16.42 0.98 14.89
N ASP A 17 17.07 -0.11 14.46
CA ASP A 17 17.85 -0.16 13.21
C ASP A 17 16.96 0.10 11.98
N ILE A 18 15.70 -0.34 11.99
CA ILE A 18 14.75 -0.09 10.88
C ILE A 18 14.41 1.40 10.77
N SER A 19 14.40 2.12 11.90
CA SER A 19 14.05 3.54 11.96
C SER A 19 15.25 4.46 11.68
N SER A 20 16.46 4.01 12.01
CA SER A 20 17.69 4.82 11.95
C SER A 20 18.52 4.57 10.70
N ASN A 21 18.31 3.45 10.00
CA ASN A 21 19.02 3.10 8.77
C ASN A 21 18.05 3.05 7.57
N GLU A 22 18.28 3.92 6.58
CA GLU A 22 17.45 4.02 5.37
C GLU A 22 17.41 2.73 4.54
N TYR A 23 18.51 1.99 4.46
CA TYR A 23 18.56 0.74 3.71
C TYR A 23 17.70 -0.33 4.37
N PHE A 24 17.76 -0.45 5.71
CA PHE A 24 16.91 -1.37 6.45
C PHE A 24 15.44 -0.95 6.44
N SER A 25 15.16 0.35 6.45
CA SER A 25 13.80 0.89 6.32
C SER A 25 13.17 0.48 4.98
N ILE A 26 13.90 0.69 3.88
CA ILE A 26 13.40 0.35 2.53
C ILE A 26 13.31 -1.17 2.35
N ASP A 27 14.34 -1.91 2.75
CA ASP A 27 14.38 -3.36 2.59
C ASP A 27 13.30 -4.06 3.41
N SER A 28 13.05 -3.61 4.66
CA SER A 28 11.96 -4.16 5.48
C SER A 28 10.58 -3.91 4.87
N GLY A 29 10.35 -2.74 4.28
CA GLY A 29 9.12 -2.42 3.55
C GLY A 29 8.94 -3.28 2.29
N GLY A 30 10.01 -3.46 1.52
CA GLY A 30 10.04 -4.33 0.35
C GLY A 30 9.79 -5.78 0.71
N PHE A 31 10.48 -6.29 1.74
CA PHE A 31 10.32 -7.63 2.27
C PHE A 31 8.87 -7.88 2.70
N TYR A 32 8.28 -6.98 3.50
CA TYR A 32 6.87 -7.08 3.89
C TYR A 32 5.95 -7.17 2.66
N TRP A 33 6.18 -6.34 1.66
CA TRP A 33 5.35 -6.29 0.45
C TRP A 33 5.40 -7.59 -0.35
N VAL A 34 6.57 -8.21 -0.49
CA VAL A 34 6.73 -9.42 -1.32
C VAL A 34 6.54 -10.74 -0.56
N SER A 35 6.74 -10.75 0.76
CA SER A 35 6.66 -11.97 1.58
C SER A 35 5.29 -12.19 2.23
N LYS A 36 4.42 -11.17 2.29
CA LYS A 36 3.13 -11.30 2.97
C LYS A 36 2.24 -12.35 2.31
N GLU A 37 1.86 -13.34 3.10
CA GLU A 37 0.84 -14.32 2.73
C GLU A 37 -0.57 -13.76 2.95
N HIS A 38 -1.47 -14.01 1.99
CA HIS A 38 -2.85 -13.57 2.04
C HIS A 38 -3.77 -14.45 1.20
N ARG A 39 -5.08 -14.36 1.49
CA ARG A 39 -6.16 -14.94 0.70
C ARG A 39 -7.34 -14.00 0.71
N ASN A 40 -8.14 -13.96 -0.36
CA ASN A 40 -9.32 -13.09 -0.39
C ASN A 40 -10.50 -13.72 0.36
N SER A 41 -10.63 -15.05 0.31
CA SER A 41 -11.68 -15.81 0.98
C SER A 41 -11.09 -17.06 1.65
N ARG A 42 -11.87 -17.71 2.52
CA ARG A 42 -11.47 -18.98 3.16
C ARG A 42 -11.38 -20.15 2.18
N GLN A 43 -11.96 -20.01 0.99
CA GLN A 43 -12.03 -21.06 -0.04
C GLN A 43 -10.89 -20.93 -1.06
N GLU A 44 -10.20 -19.79 -1.11
CA GLU A 44 -9.04 -19.59 -1.97
C GLU A 44 -7.77 -20.18 -1.36
N ALA A 45 -6.89 -20.70 -2.24
CA ALA A 45 -5.52 -21.03 -1.86
C ALA A 45 -4.77 -19.78 -1.36
N TRP A 46 -3.84 -19.98 -0.44
CA TRP A 46 -2.94 -18.91 0.01
C TRP A 46 -2.11 -18.39 -1.17
N LYS A 47 -1.96 -17.07 -1.21
CA LYS A 47 -1.13 -16.33 -2.15
C LYS A 47 -0.05 -15.64 -1.35
N THR A 48 1.15 -15.57 -1.88
CA THR A 48 2.23 -14.75 -1.33
C THR A 48 2.41 -13.54 -2.22
N SER A 49 2.94 -12.46 -1.64
CA SER A 49 3.23 -11.19 -2.32
C SER A 49 1.99 -10.33 -2.59
N ILE A 50 2.03 -9.09 -2.09
CA ILE A 50 1.04 -8.05 -2.37
C ILE A 50 1.16 -7.61 -3.85
N ASN A 51 2.35 -7.72 -4.47
CA ASN A 51 2.54 -7.38 -5.89
C ASN A 51 1.56 -8.10 -6.83
N ARG A 52 1.15 -9.33 -6.50
CA ARG A 52 0.18 -10.09 -7.30
C ARG A 52 -1.22 -9.44 -7.33
N VAL A 53 -1.53 -8.56 -6.39
CA VAL A 53 -2.74 -7.73 -6.42
C VAL A 53 -2.58 -6.57 -7.40
N CYS A 54 -1.38 -5.97 -7.47
CA CYS A 54 -1.07 -4.87 -8.39
C CYS A 54 -1.18 -5.29 -9.87
N ASP A 55 -0.93 -6.57 -10.18
CA ASP A 55 -1.08 -7.14 -11.53
C ASP A 55 -2.52 -7.01 -12.09
N GLN A 56 -3.51 -6.74 -11.24
CA GLN A 56 -4.91 -6.52 -11.63
C GLN A 56 -5.15 -5.09 -12.18
N GLY A 57 -4.12 -4.25 -12.22
CA GLY A 57 -4.15 -2.91 -12.77
C GLY A 57 -4.57 -1.81 -11.78
N LEU A 58 -4.62 -0.58 -12.27
CA LEU A 58 -4.96 0.60 -11.49
C LEU A 58 -6.48 0.78 -11.40
N ASN A 59 -7.10 0.22 -10.36
CA ASN A 59 -8.53 0.36 -10.08
C ASN A 59 -8.80 0.43 -8.56
N ASN A 60 -10.04 0.76 -8.19
CA ASN A 60 -10.44 0.94 -6.80
C ASN A 60 -10.28 -0.36 -5.99
N GLU A 61 -10.59 -1.49 -6.59
CA GLU A 61 -10.60 -2.80 -5.98
C GLU A 61 -9.18 -3.25 -5.64
N SER A 62 -8.24 -3.13 -6.57
CA SER A 62 -6.84 -3.51 -6.40
C SER A 62 -6.14 -2.62 -5.38
N ILE A 63 -6.31 -1.28 -5.47
CA ILE A 63 -5.76 -0.34 -4.48
C ILE A 63 -6.38 -0.60 -3.09
N GLY A 64 -7.69 -0.86 -3.07
CA GLY A 64 -8.40 -1.17 -1.84
C GLY A 64 -7.93 -2.46 -1.18
N ARG A 65 -7.68 -3.50 -1.99
CA ARG A 65 -7.13 -4.76 -1.52
C ARG A 65 -5.72 -4.58 -0.97
N CYS A 66 -4.83 -3.87 -1.67
CA CYS A 66 -3.50 -3.53 -1.14
C CYS A 66 -3.62 -2.77 0.19
N SER A 67 -4.55 -1.82 0.30
CA SER A 67 -4.77 -1.06 1.54
C SER A 67 -5.21 -1.94 2.73
N ILE A 68 -6.05 -2.96 2.47
CA ILE A 68 -6.43 -3.97 3.47
C ILE A 68 -5.21 -4.79 3.89
N LEU A 69 -4.40 -5.22 2.92
CA LEU A 69 -3.22 -6.03 3.20
C LEU A 69 -2.16 -5.27 3.99
N VAL A 70 -2.01 -3.97 3.76
CA VAL A 70 -1.06 -3.14 4.50
C VAL A 70 -1.50 -2.89 5.95
N ASN A 71 -2.75 -2.50 6.19
CA ASN A 71 -3.19 -2.08 7.55
C ASN A 71 -4.71 -2.23 7.81
N GLY A 72 -5.32 -3.35 7.42
CA GLY A 72 -6.71 -3.67 7.81
C GLY A 72 -7.79 -2.79 7.15
N GLY A 73 -7.43 -1.94 6.20
CA GLY A 73 -8.32 -1.45 5.14
C GLY A 73 -9.10 -0.17 5.41
N GLY A 74 -9.01 0.44 6.58
CA GLY A 74 -9.73 1.69 6.89
C GLY A 74 -8.89 2.93 6.95
N ASN A 75 -7.73 2.84 7.60
CA ASN A 75 -6.87 3.98 7.80
C ASN A 75 -6.33 4.47 6.45
N GLN A 76 -6.55 5.76 6.17
CA GLN A 76 -6.13 6.44 4.95
C GLN A 76 -6.61 5.78 3.65
N TYR A 77 -7.73 5.06 3.66
CA TYR A 77 -8.19 4.31 2.49
C TYR A 77 -8.40 5.21 1.27
N TYR A 78 -9.03 6.37 1.46
CA TYR A 78 -9.30 7.31 0.38
C TYR A 78 -8.02 8.06 -0.05
N GLU A 79 -7.14 8.42 0.87
CA GLU A 79 -5.84 9.01 0.53
C GLU A 79 -4.99 8.04 -0.31
N ARG A 80 -4.98 6.75 0.02
CA ARG A 80 -4.25 5.73 -0.76
C ARG A 80 -4.81 5.58 -2.17
N GLN A 81 -6.12 5.75 -2.37
CA GLN A 81 -6.76 5.77 -3.70
C GLN A 81 -6.27 6.93 -4.55
N GLY A 82 -6.21 8.13 -3.96
CA GLY A 82 -5.72 9.32 -4.64
C GLY A 82 -4.22 9.29 -4.88
N TYR A 83 -3.43 8.97 -3.86
CA TYR A 83 -1.96 8.94 -3.93
C TYR A 83 -1.45 7.91 -4.93
N THR A 84 -2.05 6.71 -4.98
CA THR A 84 -1.63 5.69 -5.95
C THR A 84 -1.83 6.18 -7.39
N ARG A 85 -2.97 6.81 -7.68
CA ARG A 85 -3.25 7.37 -9.01
C ARG A 85 -2.37 8.57 -9.33
N TYR A 86 -2.08 9.38 -8.32
CA TYR A 86 -1.13 10.47 -8.43
C TYR A 86 0.22 9.94 -8.90
N VAL A 87 0.85 9.06 -8.12
CA VAL A 87 2.17 8.48 -8.41
C VAL A 87 2.18 7.69 -9.71
N TYR A 88 1.11 6.94 -10.01
CA TYR A 88 1.02 6.16 -11.25
C TYR A 88 1.13 7.05 -12.50
N LEU A 89 0.54 8.25 -12.50
CA LEU A 89 0.68 9.17 -13.64
C LEU A 89 2.15 9.57 -13.87
N TYR A 90 2.92 9.78 -12.81
CA TYR A 90 4.31 10.24 -12.91
C TYR A 90 5.32 9.13 -13.18
N LEU A 91 5.03 7.89 -12.74
CA LEU A 91 5.94 6.75 -12.87
C LEU A 91 5.61 5.80 -14.03
N SER A 92 4.49 6.02 -14.72
CA SER A 92 4.10 5.25 -15.89
C SER A 92 4.08 6.13 -17.14
N ASP A 93 4.02 5.50 -18.31
CA ASP A 93 3.88 6.19 -19.59
C ASP A 93 2.42 6.65 -19.87
N MET A 94 1.60 6.82 -18.82
CA MET A 94 0.22 7.24 -18.96
C MET A 94 0.14 8.72 -19.38
N LEU A 95 -0.47 8.97 -20.54
CA LEU A 95 -0.81 10.33 -20.97
C LEU A 95 -2.20 10.70 -20.45
N LYS A 96 -2.29 11.66 -19.53
CA LYS A 96 -3.57 12.25 -19.13
C LYS A 96 -3.86 13.55 -19.87
N THR A 97 -5.11 13.69 -20.29
CA THR A 97 -5.64 14.90 -20.93
C THR A 97 -6.23 15.91 -19.95
N SER A 98 -6.43 15.52 -18.68
CA SER A 98 -7.01 16.36 -17.63
C SER A 98 -6.08 16.48 -16.42
N GLU A 99 -5.96 17.70 -15.90
CA GLU A 99 -5.22 18.02 -14.67
C GLU A 99 -5.93 17.56 -13.40
N ILE A 100 -7.24 17.32 -13.46
CA ILE A 100 -8.06 16.90 -12.33
C ILE A 100 -8.79 15.60 -12.69
N GLU A 101 -8.75 14.63 -11.79
CA GLU A 101 -9.60 13.43 -11.84
C GLU A 101 -10.49 13.37 -10.60
N THR A 102 -11.78 13.12 -10.81
CA THR A 102 -12.71 12.78 -9.73
C THR A 102 -13.04 11.31 -9.83
N ILE A 103 -12.72 10.53 -8.79
CA ILE A 103 -13.02 9.10 -8.71
C ILE A 103 -14.11 8.86 -7.67
N SER A 104 -15.12 8.06 -8.01
CA SER A 104 -16.03 7.55 -6.99
C SER A 104 -15.44 6.30 -6.35
N VAL A 105 -15.31 6.29 -5.03
CA VAL A 105 -14.73 5.20 -4.25
C VAL A 105 -15.73 4.71 -3.22
N ARG A 106 -16.08 3.42 -3.31
CA ARG A 106 -16.97 2.76 -2.35
C ARG A 106 -16.19 1.95 -1.32
N ARG A 107 -16.50 2.14 -0.04
CA ARG A 107 -16.02 1.31 1.07
C ARG A 107 -17.18 0.97 2.01
N GLY A 108 -17.54 -0.31 2.07
CA GLY A 108 -18.76 -0.74 2.75
C GLY A 108 -19.98 -0.04 2.15
N ASN A 109 -20.79 0.58 2.99
CA ASN A 109 -22.00 1.31 2.55
C ASN A 109 -21.74 2.80 2.24
N ARG A 110 -20.48 3.25 2.28
CA ARG A 110 -20.12 4.65 2.00
C ARG A 110 -19.50 4.76 0.62
N GLU A 111 -19.98 5.72 -0.15
CA GLU A 111 -19.40 6.13 -1.42
C GLU A 111 -18.95 7.59 -1.30
N ILE A 112 -17.70 7.86 -1.68
CA ILE A 112 -17.09 9.19 -1.56
C ILE A 112 -16.35 9.49 -2.86
N ASN A 113 -16.49 10.72 -3.33
CA ASN A 113 -15.70 11.25 -4.43
C ASN A 113 -14.33 11.70 -3.91
N VAL A 114 -13.27 11.10 -4.43
CA VAL A 114 -11.88 11.54 -4.19
C VAL A 114 -11.44 12.35 -5.40
N ILE A 115 -10.88 13.54 -5.14
CA ILE A 115 -10.37 14.43 -6.18
C ILE A 115 -8.84 14.32 -6.19
N VAL A 116 -8.27 14.00 -7.35
CA VAL A 116 -6.83 13.93 -7.58
C VAL A 116 -6.45 15.09 -8.49
N ASP A 117 -5.68 16.03 -7.93
CA ASP A 117 -5.10 17.17 -8.64
C ASP A 117 -3.67 16.86 -9.05
N TYR A 118 -3.46 16.71 -10.36
CA TYR A 118 -2.17 16.39 -10.94
C TYR A 118 -1.30 17.61 -11.19
N ALA A 119 -1.86 18.82 -11.25
CA ALA A 119 -1.12 20.06 -11.55
C ALA A 119 -0.36 20.62 -10.34
N ARG A 120 -0.61 20.10 -9.14
CA ARG A 120 -0.11 20.72 -7.91
C ARG A 120 1.42 20.69 -7.75
N GLN A 121 2.12 19.72 -8.36
CA GLN A 121 3.60 19.72 -8.37
C GLN A 121 4.20 20.59 -9.48
N SER A 122 3.56 20.76 -10.63
CA SER A 122 4.08 21.62 -11.71
C SER A 122 4.06 23.11 -11.35
N ARG A 123 3.17 23.53 -10.44
CA ARG A 123 3.08 24.93 -9.97
C ARG A 123 4.15 25.35 -8.96
N SER A 124 4.83 24.41 -8.31
CA SER A 124 5.87 24.72 -7.30
C SER A 124 7.29 24.76 -7.88
N LEU A 125 7.47 24.50 -9.17
CA LEU A 125 8.75 24.60 -9.88
C LEU A 125 8.90 25.93 -10.65
N LYS A 126 8.43 27.03 -10.06
CA LYS A 126 8.91 28.36 -10.47
C LYS A 126 10.21 28.62 -9.72
N VAL A 127 11.33 28.20 -10.31
CA VAL A 127 12.67 28.71 -10.01
C VAL A 127 12.82 30.07 -10.67
#